data_AF-A0A5M8PBQ4-F1
#
_entry.id   AF-A0A5M8PBQ4-F1
#
_cell.length_a   1.000
_cell.length_b   1.000
_cell.length_c   1.000
_cell.angle_alpha   90.00
_cell.angle_beta   90.00
_cell.angle_gamma   90.00
#
_symmetry.space_group_name_H-M   'P 1'
#
loop_
_entity.id
_entity.type
_entity.pdbx_description
1 polymer ?
#
loop_
_entity_poly.entity_id
_entity_poly.type
_entity_poly.pdbx_seq_one_letter_code
_entity_poly.pdbx_strand_id
1 'polypeptide(L)'
;MTQYAANALRALSQTELITVFSAAHLYKVLRTDRCTGCQQFGAYLFLLTCSRCCFNCLEKDARFRAIAFGSLKENFGLKAIPGRRLPTMLSLPGKYAGRRSVKRRFRLVSAFEAYALAKALYGEATDDASRPGNAACCRREWNWRSMLTRTHDAFRGFASTAFPTLDTGSMLVQSGISCRGCDEFCLREERNGVNKPGVLARRRDRAFSQAEFEQHKKECEGIEFLDDLYLRGEMKAAAYISRLNTVCGRG
;
A
#
# COMPACT_ATOMS: atom_id res chain seq x y z
N MET A 1 19.09 -7.16 -9.79
CA MET A 1 18.01 -7.08 -8.78
C MET A 1 18.49 -6.50 -7.46
N THR A 2 19.54 -7.06 -6.84
CA THR A 2 20.11 -6.58 -5.57
C THR A 2 20.54 -5.11 -5.60
N GLN A 3 21.17 -4.66 -6.70
CA GLN A 3 21.57 -3.26 -6.88
C GLN A 3 20.39 -2.27 -6.93
N TYR A 4 19.23 -2.70 -7.44
CA TYR A 4 18.13 -1.79 -7.80
C TYR A 4 16.95 -1.83 -6.82
N ALA A 5 16.78 -2.94 -6.08
CA ALA A 5 15.61 -3.16 -5.22
C ALA A 5 15.96 -3.86 -3.90
N ALA A 6 17.11 -3.55 -3.31
CA ALA A 6 17.60 -4.18 -2.07
C ALA A 6 16.57 -4.15 -0.93
N ASN A 7 15.88 -3.02 -0.73
CA ASN A 7 14.88 -2.88 0.33
C ASN A 7 13.67 -3.79 0.13
N ALA A 8 13.22 -3.96 -1.12
CA ALA A 8 12.11 -4.86 -1.42
C ALA A 8 12.51 -6.33 -1.26
N LEU A 9 13.72 -6.71 -1.69
CA LEU A 9 14.24 -8.06 -1.45
C LEU A 9 14.37 -8.34 0.06
N ARG A 10 14.87 -7.38 0.83
CA ARG A 10 14.93 -7.49 2.31
C ARG A 10 13.54 -7.65 2.90
N ALA A 11 12.57 -6.83 2.48
CA ALA A 11 11.20 -6.93 2.95
C ALA A 11 10.59 -8.31 2.62
N LEU A 12 10.74 -8.80 1.39
CA LEU A 12 10.28 -10.14 0.99
C LEU A 12 10.94 -11.25 1.80
N SER A 13 12.25 -11.14 2.07
CA SER A 13 12.96 -12.11 2.91
C SER A 13 12.46 -12.10 4.35
N GLN A 14 12.39 -10.93 4.98
CA GLN A 14 11.97 -10.81 6.37
C GLN A 14 10.51 -11.20 6.57
N THR A 15 9.68 -11.06 5.54
CA THR A 15 8.24 -11.38 5.59
C THR A 15 7.91 -12.80 5.11
N GLU A 16 8.93 -13.64 4.87
CA GLU A 16 8.80 -15.04 4.42
C GLU A 16 8.17 -15.21 3.02
N LEU A 17 8.29 -14.19 2.16
CA LEU A 17 7.74 -14.18 0.80
C LEU A 17 8.80 -14.33 -0.31
N ILE A 18 10.09 -14.34 0.03
CA ILE A 18 11.18 -14.37 -0.97
C ILE A 18 11.15 -15.60 -1.87
N THR A 19 10.65 -16.74 -1.37
CA THR A 19 10.53 -17.99 -2.14
C THR A 19 9.20 -18.10 -2.88
N VAL A 20 8.27 -17.16 -2.70
CA VAL A 20 6.94 -17.18 -3.32
C VAL A 20 7.00 -16.60 -4.74
N PHE A 21 7.84 -15.60 -4.96
CA PHE A 21 7.93 -14.90 -6.25
C PHE A 21 9.28 -15.14 -6.91
N SER A 22 9.26 -15.45 -8.21
CA SER A 22 10.51 -15.65 -8.95
C SER A 22 11.26 -14.32 -9.16
N ALA A 23 12.58 -14.41 -9.28
CA ALA A 23 13.42 -13.24 -9.62
C ALA A 23 12.98 -12.60 -10.96
N ALA A 24 12.56 -13.41 -11.93
CA ALA A 24 12.03 -12.93 -13.20
C ALA A 24 10.73 -12.14 -13.03
N HIS A 25 9.82 -12.58 -12.15
CA HIS A 25 8.60 -11.85 -11.84
C HIS A 25 8.92 -10.51 -11.19
N LEU A 26 9.78 -10.48 -10.17
CA LEU A 26 10.20 -9.24 -9.51
C LEU A 26 10.87 -8.27 -10.48
N TYR A 27 11.73 -8.78 -11.37
CA TYR A 27 12.37 -7.96 -12.41
C TYR A 27 11.35 -7.38 -13.38
N LYS A 28 10.32 -8.14 -13.76
CA LYS A 28 9.21 -7.63 -14.59
C LYS A 28 8.47 -6.49 -13.89
N VAL A 29 8.14 -6.62 -12.60
CA VAL A 29 7.45 -5.55 -11.84
C VAL A 29 8.35 -4.34 -11.60
N LEU A 30 9.67 -4.56 -11.44
CA LEU A 30 10.64 -3.47 -11.32
C LEU A 30 10.67 -2.59 -12.58
N ARG A 31 10.41 -3.16 -13.76
CA ARG A 31 10.41 -2.45 -15.05
C ARG A 31 9.10 -1.74 -15.39
N THR A 32 8.08 -1.85 -14.52
CA THR A 32 6.85 -1.06 -14.67
C THR A 32 6.87 0.09 -13.68
N ASP A 33 6.28 1.22 -14.04
CA ASP A 33 6.07 2.36 -13.15
C ASP A 33 4.61 2.51 -12.71
N ARG A 34 3.67 1.81 -13.37
CA ARG A 34 2.23 1.94 -13.16
C ARG A 34 1.69 1.14 -11.98
N CYS A 35 0.84 1.77 -11.20
CA CYS A 35 -0.02 1.14 -10.20
C CYS A 35 -1.01 0.19 -10.89
N THR A 36 -1.04 -1.07 -10.47
CA THR A 36 -2.03 -2.06 -10.94
C THR A 36 -3.48 -1.63 -10.62
N GLY A 37 -3.62 -0.75 -9.62
CA GLY A 37 -4.90 -0.22 -9.17
C GLY A 37 -5.53 0.80 -10.11
N CYS A 38 -4.81 1.90 -10.34
CA CYS A 38 -5.31 3.12 -10.98
C CYS A 38 -4.42 3.66 -12.12
N GLN A 39 -3.37 2.94 -12.52
CA GLN A 39 -2.42 3.32 -13.57
C GLN A 39 -1.62 4.61 -13.35
N GLN A 40 -1.76 5.29 -12.21
CA GLN A 40 -0.83 6.33 -11.77
C GLN A 40 0.52 5.74 -11.36
N PHE A 41 1.55 6.56 -11.19
CA PHE A 41 2.85 6.08 -10.67
C PHE A 41 2.70 5.33 -9.34
N GLY A 42 3.19 4.08 -9.32
CA GLY A 42 3.11 3.21 -8.16
C GLY A 42 4.44 3.14 -7.42
N ALA A 43 4.64 3.99 -6.42
CA ALA A 43 5.88 4.05 -5.65
C ALA A 43 6.08 2.89 -4.65
N TYR A 44 5.14 1.93 -4.60
CA TYR A 44 5.14 0.85 -3.61
C TYR A 44 4.92 -0.51 -4.25
N LEU A 45 5.45 -1.54 -3.59
CA LEU A 45 5.15 -2.94 -3.87
C LEU A 45 4.26 -3.48 -2.76
N PHE A 46 3.11 -4.02 -3.13
CA PHE A 46 2.30 -4.83 -2.23
C PHE A 46 2.88 -6.25 -2.19
N LEU A 47 3.43 -6.62 -1.03
CA LEU A 47 4.25 -7.81 -0.83
C LEU A 47 3.45 -9.10 -1.07
N LEU A 48 2.21 -9.16 -0.60
CA LEU A 48 1.37 -10.37 -0.65
C LEU A 48 1.01 -10.83 -2.07
N THR A 49 0.98 -9.93 -3.05
CA THR A 49 0.70 -10.27 -4.45
C THR A 49 1.82 -9.85 -5.40
N CYS A 50 2.95 -9.38 -4.86
CA CYS A 50 4.06 -8.78 -5.60
C CYS A 50 3.60 -7.77 -6.68
N SER A 51 2.57 -6.98 -6.38
CA SER A 51 1.95 -6.05 -7.34
C SER A 51 2.31 -4.61 -7.01
N ARG A 52 2.54 -3.79 -8.04
CA ARG A 52 2.87 -2.37 -7.87
C ARG A 52 1.61 -1.57 -7.52
N CYS A 53 1.70 -0.67 -6.54
CA CYS A 53 0.60 0.18 -6.11
C CYS A 53 1.06 1.60 -5.74
N CYS A 54 0.18 2.59 -5.91
CA CYS A 54 0.36 3.92 -5.35
C CYS A 54 -0.20 3.99 -3.92
N PHE A 55 0.17 5.02 -3.16
CA PHE A 55 -0.30 5.21 -1.78
C PHE A 55 -1.83 5.28 -1.70
N ASN A 56 -2.46 6.02 -2.62
CA ASN A 56 -3.91 6.17 -2.67
C ASN A 56 -4.64 4.83 -2.83
N CYS A 57 -4.12 3.95 -3.70
CA CYS A 57 -4.67 2.60 -3.86
C CYS A 57 -4.40 1.73 -2.64
N LEU A 58 -3.19 1.80 -2.07
CA LEU A 58 -2.88 1.08 -0.83
C LEU A 58 -3.84 1.46 0.31
N GLU A 59 -4.32 2.70 0.35
CA GLU A 59 -5.29 3.14 1.36
C GLU A 59 -6.75 2.79 1.05
N LYS A 60 -7.15 2.72 -0.21
CA LYS A 60 -8.58 2.74 -0.59
C LYS A 60 -9.02 1.51 -1.36
N ASP A 61 -8.14 0.97 -2.19
CA ASP A 61 -8.44 -0.15 -3.06
C ASP A 61 -8.35 -1.46 -2.28
N ALA A 62 -9.41 -2.26 -2.38
CA ALA A 62 -9.52 -3.47 -1.62
C ALA A 62 -8.54 -4.58 -2.03
N ARG A 63 -7.97 -4.48 -3.24
CA ARG A 63 -6.92 -5.40 -3.74
C ARG A 63 -5.64 -5.34 -2.90
N PHE A 64 -5.38 -4.22 -2.23
CA PHE A 64 -4.15 -4.00 -1.46
C PHE A 64 -4.39 -4.05 0.06
N ARG A 65 -5.48 -4.70 0.50
CA ARG A 65 -5.81 -4.86 1.92
C ARG A 65 -5.22 -6.15 2.48
N ALA A 66 -4.63 -6.03 3.66
CA ALA A 66 -4.12 -7.16 4.42
C ALA A 66 -5.04 -7.43 5.62
N ILE A 67 -5.17 -8.69 6.00
CA ILE A 67 -5.91 -9.12 7.19
C ILE A 67 -5.06 -10.10 8.00
N ALA A 68 -5.31 -10.16 9.31
CA ALA A 68 -4.71 -11.19 10.15
C ALA A 68 -5.19 -12.57 9.73
N PHE A 69 -4.26 -13.52 9.64
CA PHE A 69 -4.56 -14.92 9.30
C PHE A 69 -5.63 -15.52 10.23
N GLY A 70 -5.57 -15.21 11.54
CA GLY A 70 -6.54 -15.72 12.53
C GLY A 70 -7.99 -15.29 12.25
N SER A 71 -8.18 -14.20 11.50
CA SER A 71 -9.50 -13.69 11.15
C SER A 71 -10.07 -14.30 9.87
N LEU A 72 -9.36 -15.24 9.21
CA LEU A 72 -9.83 -15.90 7.98
C LEU A 72 -11.13 -16.69 8.19
N LYS A 73 -11.22 -17.42 9.31
CA LYS A 73 -12.41 -18.21 9.65
C LYS A 73 -13.62 -17.32 9.87
N GLU A 74 -13.45 -16.24 10.63
CA GLU A 74 -14.54 -15.32 10.98
C GLU A 74 -15.01 -14.51 9.77
N ASN A 75 -14.10 -14.04 8.92
CA ASN A 75 -14.46 -13.20 7.77
C ASN A 75 -14.89 -13.99 6.54
N PHE A 76 -14.33 -15.20 6.32
CA PHE A 76 -14.51 -15.94 5.07
C PHE A 76 -14.97 -17.40 5.26
N GLY A 77 -15.06 -17.90 6.49
CA GLY A 77 -15.33 -19.32 6.76
C GLY A 77 -14.12 -20.24 6.53
N LEU A 78 -12.95 -19.68 6.21
CA LEU A 78 -11.74 -20.44 5.91
C LEU A 78 -11.04 -20.88 7.20
N LYS A 79 -11.12 -22.18 7.53
CA LYS A 79 -10.43 -22.77 8.70
C LYS A 79 -8.93 -22.96 8.48
N ALA A 80 -8.50 -23.13 7.23
CA ALA A 80 -7.12 -23.26 6.81
C ALA A 80 -6.98 -22.79 5.36
N ILE A 81 -5.74 -22.54 4.92
CA ILE A 81 -5.44 -22.24 3.51
C ILE A 81 -5.03 -23.56 2.82
N PRO A 82 -5.92 -24.19 2.05
CA PRO A 82 -5.61 -25.44 1.37
C PRO A 82 -4.46 -25.26 0.38
N GLY A 83 -3.50 -26.18 0.42
CA GLY A 83 -2.44 -26.31 -0.58
C GLY A 83 -1.55 -25.09 -0.77
N ARG A 84 -1.38 -24.23 0.25
CA ARG A 84 -0.60 -22.96 0.15
C ARG A 84 -1.06 -22.05 -1.01
N ARG A 85 -2.34 -22.11 -1.39
CA ARG A 85 -2.91 -21.31 -2.50
C ARG A 85 -2.88 -19.80 -2.27
N LEU A 86 -2.62 -19.35 -1.05
CA LEU A 86 -2.51 -17.94 -0.71
C LEU A 86 -1.14 -17.65 -0.10
N PRO A 87 -0.39 -16.70 -0.67
CA PRO A 87 0.78 -16.14 -0.01
C PRO A 87 0.41 -15.64 1.39
N THR A 88 1.19 -16.09 2.37
CA THR A 88 1.06 -15.68 3.77
C THR A 88 2.37 -15.04 4.18
N MET A 89 2.30 -13.84 4.74
CA MET A 89 3.48 -13.10 5.17
C MET A 89 3.54 -13.00 6.70
N LEU A 90 4.74 -12.89 7.25
CA LEU A 90 4.95 -12.58 8.66
C LEU A 90 5.18 -11.07 8.83
N SER A 91 4.40 -10.41 9.69
CA SER A 91 4.55 -8.97 9.94
C SER A 91 5.96 -8.63 10.43
N LEU A 92 6.46 -7.44 10.11
CA LEU A 92 7.74 -6.95 10.67
C LEU A 92 7.51 -6.37 12.09
N PRO A 93 8.47 -6.49 13.01
CA PRO A 93 8.43 -5.70 14.23
C PRO A 93 8.64 -4.21 13.90
N GLY A 94 8.12 -3.31 14.73
CA GLY A 94 8.36 -1.87 14.61
C GLY A 94 7.12 -1.00 14.67
N LYS A 95 7.33 0.31 14.49
CA LYS A 95 6.26 1.31 14.49
C LYS A 95 5.76 1.53 13.06
N TYR A 96 4.50 1.26 12.82
CA TYR A 96 3.85 1.45 11.53
C TYR A 96 3.08 2.76 11.52
N ALA A 97 3.48 3.69 10.63
CA ALA A 97 2.78 4.93 10.30
C ALA A 97 2.21 5.70 11.52
N GLY A 98 2.92 5.69 12.65
CA GLY A 98 2.50 6.35 13.91
C GLY A 98 1.27 5.75 14.61
N ARG A 99 0.64 4.70 14.08
CA ARG A 99 -0.62 4.14 14.60
C ARG A 99 -0.41 2.95 15.52
N ARG A 100 0.54 2.07 15.18
CA ARG A 100 0.70 0.80 15.90
C ARG A 100 2.17 0.41 16.03
N SER A 101 2.58 0.11 17.26
CA SER A 101 3.84 -0.56 17.54
C SER A 101 3.61 -2.07 17.59
N VAL A 102 4.29 -2.80 16.71
CA VAL A 102 4.22 -4.27 16.64
C VAL A 102 5.45 -4.82 17.34
N LYS A 103 5.24 -5.41 18.52
CA LYS A 103 6.28 -6.13 19.26
C LYS A 103 6.30 -7.61 18.88
N ARG A 104 5.13 -8.25 18.90
CA ARG A 104 4.95 -9.66 18.52
C ARG A 104 4.54 -9.74 17.06
N ARG A 105 5.27 -10.52 16.27
CA ARG A 105 4.99 -10.75 14.86
C ARG A 105 3.77 -11.66 14.69
N PHE A 106 2.98 -11.43 13.65
CA PHE A 106 1.80 -12.24 13.35
C PHE A 106 1.62 -12.39 11.84
N ARG A 107 0.83 -13.40 11.43
CA ARG A 107 0.64 -13.74 10.02
C ARG A 107 -0.44 -12.88 9.38
N LEU A 108 -0.17 -12.43 8.16
CA LEU A 108 -1.05 -11.63 7.31
C LEU A 108 -1.28 -12.33 5.97
N VAL A 109 -2.45 -12.09 5.38
CA VAL A 109 -2.84 -12.58 4.05
C VAL A 109 -3.57 -11.47 3.29
N SER A 110 -3.64 -11.61 1.96
CA SER A 110 -4.40 -10.68 1.12
C SER A 110 -5.89 -10.92 1.32
N ALA A 111 -6.63 -9.86 1.67
CA ALA A 111 -8.08 -9.95 1.84
C ALA A 111 -8.78 -10.31 0.53
N PHE A 112 -8.32 -9.73 -0.58
CA PHE A 112 -8.88 -9.94 -1.91
C PHE A 112 -8.70 -11.40 -2.38
N GLU A 113 -7.49 -11.93 -2.25
CA GLU A 113 -7.19 -13.32 -2.63
C GLU A 113 -7.89 -14.31 -1.70
N ALA A 114 -7.98 -14.02 -0.39
CA ALA A 114 -8.72 -14.83 0.56
C ALA A 114 -10.22 -14.89 0.23
N TYR A 115 -10.80 -13.77 -0.17
CA TYR A 115 -12.18 -13.71 -0.63
C TYR A 115 -12.37 -14.51 -1.92
N ALA A 116 -11.48 -14.34 -2.92
CA ALA A 116 -11.54 -15.09 -4.16
C ALA A 116 -11.45 -16.60 -3.93
N LEU A 117 -10.57 -17.05 -3.02
CA LEU A 117 -10.47 -18.46 -2.64
C LEU A 117 -11.75 -18.96 -1.94
N ALA A 118 -12.29 -18.19 -1.00
CA ALA A 118 -13.53 -18.57 -0.32
C ALA A 118 -14.69 -18.70 -1.31
N LYS A 119 -14.80 -17.76 -2.26
CA LYS A 119 -15.78 -17.80 -3.34
C LYS A 119 -15.61 -19.03 -4.23
N ALA A 120 -14.37 -19.40 -4.56
CA ALA A 120 -14.10 -20.59 -5.36
C ALA A 120 -14.43 -21.92 -4.63
N LEU A 121 -14.28 -21.96 -3.31
CA LEU A 121 -14.54 -23.16 -2.50
C LEU A 121 -16.01 -23.33 -2.12
N TYR A 122 -16.72 -22.23 -1.86
CA TYR A 122 -18.07 -22.25 -1.30
C TYR A 122 -19.14 -21.66 -2.24
N GLY A 123 -18.75 -21.12 -3.40
CA GLY A 123 -19.65 -20.41 -4.33
C GLY A 123 -19.79 -18.92 -4.01
N GLU A 124 -20.61 -18.22 -4.81
CA GLU A 124 -21.10 -16.88 -4.41
C GLU A 124 -22.07 -17.05 -3.24
N ALA A 125 -21.86 -16.29 -2.17
CA ALA A 125 -22.84 -16.22 -1.10
C ALA A 125 -24.13 -15.64 -1.67
N THR A 126 -25.15 -16.50 -1.86
CA THR A 126 -26.53 -16.06 -1.62
C THR A 126 -26.62 -15.63 -0.16
N ASP A 127 -27.48 -14.67 0.17
CA ASP A 127 -27.60 -14.06 1.51
C ASP A 127 -28.05 -15.04 2.63
N ASP A 128 -27.83 -16.35 2.47
CA ASP A 128 -28.27 -17.38 3.38
C ASP A 128 -27.38 -17.53 4.61
N ALA A 129 -28.07 -17.50 5.75
CA ALA A 129 -27.60 -17.53 7.13
C ALA A 129 -26.87 -18.82 7.56
N SER A 130 -26.40 -19.65 6.63
CA SER A 130 -25.81 -20.97 6.87
C SER A 130 -24.27 -20.95 7.01
N ARG A 131 -23.67 -19.78 7.31
CA ARG A 131 -22.24 -19.69 7.67
C ARG A 131 -22.01 -20.09 9.13
N PRO A 132 -21.22 -21.15 9.43
CA PRO A 132 -20.82 -21.46 10.80
C PRO A 132 -19.70 -20.51 11.28
N GLY A 133 -20.10 -19.32 11.73
CA GLY A 133 -19.27 -18.37 12.46
C GLY A 133 -20.03 -17.89 13.69
N ASN A 134 -19.62 -18.33 14.89
CA ASN A 134 -20.29 -18.00 16.14
C ASN A 134 -20.33 -16.47 16.36
N ALA A 135 -21.55 -15.94 16.40
CA ALA A 135 -21.90 -14.53 16.39
C ALA A 135 -21.90 -13.89 17.79
N ALA A 136 -20.69 -13.67 18.34
CA ALA A 136 -20.53 -12.88 19.58
C ALA A 136 -19.80 -11.53 19.37
N CYS A 137 -18.88 -11.41 18.41
CA CYS A 137 -18.21 -10.12 18.11
C CYS A 137 -18.82 -9.35 16.91
N CYS A 138 -19.67 -10.01 16.11
CA CYS A 138 -20.11 -9.51 14.80
C CYS A 138 -21.49 -8.82 14.78
N ARG A 139 -22.08 -8.46 15.93
CA ARG A 139 -23.46 -7.92 16.02
C ARG A 139 -23.66 -6.46 15.60
N ARG A 140 -22.72 -5.86 14.85
CA ARG A 140 -22.97 -4.64 14.05
C ARG A 140 -22.18 -4.72 12.74
N GLU A 141 -22.86 -5.16 11.68
CA GLU A 141 -22.52 -4.98 10.25
C GLU A 141 -21.07 -5.26 9.81
N TRP A 142 -20.66 -6.54 9.86
CA TRP A 142 -19.50 -7.04 9.11
C TRP A 142 -19.99 -7.81 7.88
N ASN A 143 -20.43 -7.12 6.83
CA ASN A 143 -20.61 -7.73 5.51
C ASN A 143 -19.30 -7.57 4.71
N TRP A 144 -18.95 -8.56 3.89
CA TRP A 144 -17.70 -8.52 3.10
C TRP A 144 -17.61 -7.27 2.20
N ARG A 145 -18.76 -6.73 1.77
CA ARG A 145 -18.87 -5.43 1.06
C ARG A 145 -18.31 -4.28 1.92
N SER A 146 -18.55 -4.25 3.23
CA SER A 146 -18.03 -3.24 4.16
C SER A 146 -16.53 -3.37 4.40
N MET A 147 -15.97 -4.59 4.31
CA MET A 147 -14.51 -4.79 4.32
C MET A 147 -13.81 -4.16 3.11
N LEU A 148 -14.45 -4.20 1.93
CA LEU A 148 -13.94 -3.56 0.71
C LEU A 148 -14.16 -2.03 0.71
N THR A 149 -15.18 -1.52 1.41
CA THR A 149 -15.56 -0.09 1.39
C THR A 149 -15.09 0.73 2.60
N ARG A 150 -14.70 0.13 3.74
CA ARG A 150 -14.26 0.90 4.93
C ARG A 150 -12.89 1.55 4.75
N THR A 151 -12.77 2.79 5.21
CA THR A 151 -11.56 3.62 5.15
C THR A 151 -10.63 3.49 6.37
N HIS A 152 -10.85 2.50 7.25
CA HIS A 152 -9.95 2.17 8.35
C HIS A 152 -9.57 0.69 8.27
N ASP A 153 -8.42 0.42 7.67
CA ASP A 153 -7.81 -0.91 7.67
C ASP A 153 -6.69 -0.91 8.72
N ALA A 154 -6.81 -1.80 9.71
CA ALA A 154 -5.91 -1.90 10.86
C ALA A 154 -4.50 -2.36 10.48
N PHE A 155 -4.32 -2.91 9.28
CA PHE A 155 -3.05 -3.40 8.76
C PHE A 155 -2.56 -2.58 7.56
N ARG A 156 -3.07 -1.36 7.39
CA ARG A 156 -2.60 -0.43 6.36
C ARG A 156 -1.09 -0.31 6.35
N GLY A 157 -0.51 -0.59 5.19
CA GLY A 157 0.93 -0.54 4.98
C GLY A 157 1.70 -1.78 5.46
N PHE A 158 1.15 -2.63 6.32
CA PHE A 158 1.91 -3.76 6.88
C PHE A 158 2.45 -4.72 5.81
N ALA A 159 1.79 -4.76 4.67
CA ALA A 159 2.11 -5.60 3.53
C ALA A 159 2.67 -4.81 2.35
N SER A 160 3.30 -3.64 2.56
CA SER A 160 3.92 -2.87 1.49
C SER A 160 5.31 -2.33 1.83
N THR A 161 6.07 -2.04 0.78
CA THR A 161 7.40 -1.44 0.88
C THR A 161 7.63 -0.47 -0.27
N ALA A 162 8.50 0.51 -0.08
CA ALA A 162 8.92 1.42 -1.14
C ALA A 162 9.58 0.62 -2.26
N PHE A 163 9.19 0.88 -3.50
CA PHE A 163 9.64 0.11 -4.65
C PHE A 163 9.90 1.00 -5.85
N PRO A 164 11.18 1.17 -6.27
CA PRO A 164 11.49 2.02 -7.40
C PRO A 164 11.07 1.37 -8.72
N THR A 165 11.09 2.14 -9.80
CA THR A 165 11.06 1.62 -11.17
C THR A 165 12.46 1.66 -11.77
N LEU A 166 12.78 0.70 -12.63
CA LEU A 166 13.99 0.67 -13.44
C LEU A 166 13.60 0.98 -14.89
N ASP A 167 14.03 2.12 -15.40
CA ASP A 167 13.96 2.39 -16.82
C ASP A 167 15.08 1.63 -17.53
N THR A 168 14.73 0.77 -18.47
CA THR A 168 15.71 -0.03 -19.22
C THR A 168 16.36 0.70 -20.38
N GLY A 169 15.79 1.84 -20.82
CA GLY A 169 16.44 2.68 -21.82
C GLY A 169 17.64 3.42 -21.25
N SER A 170 17.44 4.12 -20.14
CA SER A 170 18.49 4.90 -19.47
C SER A 170 19.27 4.13 -18.39
N MET A 171 18.81 2.92 -18.01
CA MET A 171 19.32 2.16 -16.86
C MET A 171 19.24 2.93 -15.53
N LEU A 172 18.33 3.91 -15.45
CA LEU A 172 18.12 4.72 -14.26
C LEU A 172 17.03 4.14 -13.35
N VAL A 173 17.29 4.21 -12.05
CA VAL A 173 16.35 3.83 -11.00
C VAL A 173 15.61 5.07 -10.52
N GLN A 174 14.28 5.03 -10.56
CA GLN A 174 13.44 6.12 -10.10
C GLN A 174 12.53 5.68 -8.94
N SER A 175 12.65 6.31 -7.79
CA SER A 175 11.86 5.97 -6.59
C SER A 175 10.49 6.65 -6.52
N GLY A 176 10.20 7.60 -7.42
CA GLY A 176 9.01 8.44 -7.40
C GLY A 176 9.20 9.73 -6.61
N ILE A 177 8.51 10.78 -7.05
CA ILE A 177 8.64 12.14 -6.52
C ILE A 177 7.33 12.52 -5.82
N SER A 178 7.42 13.12 -4.63
CA SER A 178 6.27 13.67 -3.92
C SER A 178 6.33 15.20 -3.94
N CYS A 179 5.21 15.87 -4.16
CA CYS A 179 5.18 17.33 -4.23
C CYS A 179 5.05 17.97 -2.83
N ARG A 180 6.11 18.65 -2.35
CA ARG A 180 6.06 19.40 -1.07
C ARG A 180 5.06 20.56 -1.12
N GLY A 181 4.90 21.20 -2.28
CA GLY A 181 3.87 22.22 -2.48
C GLY A 181 2.45 21.68 -2.25
N CYS A 182 2.14 20.47 -2.75
CA CYS A 182 0.87 19.83 -2.46
C CYS A 182 0.70 19.49 -0.98
N ASP A 183 1.78 19.15 -0.27
CA ASP A 183 1.74 18.89 1.17
C ASP A 183 1.38 20.16 1.97
N GLU A 184 2.11 21.25 1.72
CA GLU A 184 1.87 22.54 2.39
C GLU A 184 0.49 23.11 2.07
N PHE A 185 0.06 23.01 0.81
CA PHE A 185 -1.29 23.41 0.40
C PHE A 185 -2.36 22.64 1.19
N CYS A 186 -2.20 21.31 1.33
CA CYS A 186 -3.14 20.52 2.12
C CYS A 186 -3.14 20.93 3.61
N LEU A 187 -1.97 21.17 4.20
CA LEU A 187 -1.86 21.61 5.59
C LEU A 187 -2.50 22.99 5.82
N ARG A 188 -2.36 23.92 4.87
CA ARG A 188 -3.00 25.24 4.94
C ARG A 188 -4.52 25.14 4.88
N GLU A 189 -5.05 24.36 3.94
CA GLU A 189 -6.50 24.16 3.81
C GLU A 189 -7.11 23.48 5.04
N GLU A 190 -6.40 22.52 5.64
CA GLU A 190 -6.79 21.91 6.92
C GLU A 190 -6.86 22.96 8.04
N ARG A 191 -5.89 23.90 8.13
CA ARG A 191 -5.92 25.02 9.11
C ARG A 191 -7.06 26.00 8.85
N ASN A 192 -7.41 26.22 7.58
CA ASN A 192 -8.51 27.10 7.17
C ASN A 192 -9.91 26.47 7.39
N GLY A 193 -9.98 25.25 7.93
CA GLY A 193 -11.25 24.57 8.20
C GLY A 193 -11.96 24.03 6.94
N VAL A 194 -11.28 23.98 5.79
CA VAL A 194 -11.85 23.44 4.55
C VAL A 194 -11.94 21.92 4.66
N ASN A 195 -13.15 21.41 4.85
CA ASN A 195 -13.41 19.97 4.98
C ASN A 195 -13.38 19.27 3.60
N LYS A 196 -12.19 19.14 3.00
CA LYS A 196 -11.94 18.29 1.81
C LYS A 196 -10.88 17.20 2.04
N PRO A 197 -10.92 16.45 3.16
CA PRO A 197 -9.87 15.52 3.55
C PRO A 197 -9.62 14.44 2.48
N GLY A 198 -10.64 14.06 1.71
CA GLY A 198 -10.55 13.00 0.71
C GLY A 198 -9.83 13.38 -0.60
N VAL A 199 -9.93 14.64 -1.06
CA VAL A 199 -9.34 15.08 -2.34
C VAL A 199 -7.95 15.66 -2.11
N LEU A 200 -7.79 16.49 -1.08
CA LEU A 200 -6.52 17.08 -0.69
C LEU A 200 -5.51 16.00 -0.29
N ALA A 201 -5.89 15.06 0.58
CA ALA A 201 -5.01 13.93 0.92
C ALA A 201 -4.59 13.12 -0.31
N ARG A 202 -5.47 12.93 -1.31
CA ARG A 202 -5.09 12.21 -2.54
C ARG A 202 -4.02 12.93 -3.34
N ARG A 203 -4.10 14.26 -3.41
CA ARG A 203 -3.12 15.09 -4.12
C ARG A 203 -1.77 15.06 -3.39
N ARG A 204 -1.79 15.27 -2.08
CA ARG A 204 -0.61 15.20 -1.21
C ARG A 204 0.09 13.84 -1.26
N ASP A 205 -0.66 12.76 -1.17
CA ASP A 205 -0.11 11.41 -1.07
C ASP A 205 0.20 10.80 -2.46
N ARG A 206 0.05 11.57 -3.54
CA ARG A 206 0.44 11.16 -4.90
C ARG A 206 1.95 11.21 -5.06
N ALA A 207 2.50 10.12 -5.59
CA ALA A 207 3.84 10.08 -6.14
C ALA A 207 3.78 10.22 -7.67
N PHE A 208 4.84 10.75 -8.25
CA PHE A 208 4.96 11.04 -9.68
C PHE A 208 6.23 10.41 -10.27
N SER A 209 6.18 10.01 -11.55
CA SER A 209 7.40 9.84 -12.33
C SER A 209 8.09 11.20 -12.57
N GLN A 210 9.32 11.21 -13.09
CA GLN A 210 10.04 12.47 -13.34
C GLN A 210 9.28 13.32 -14.37
N ALA A 211 8.89 12.69 -15.50
CA ALA A 211 8.11 13.33 -16.54
C ALA A 211 6.71 13.77 -16.05
N GLU A 212 6.05 12.94 -15.23
CA GLU A 212 4.75 13.32 -14.66
C GLU A 212 4.87 14.50 -13.70
N PHE A 213 5.97 14.60 -12.96
CA PHE A 213 6.20 15.70 -12.03
C PHE A 213 6.45 17.02 -12.75
N GLU A 214 7.18 17.00 -13.87
CA GLU A 214 7.40 18.18 -14.70
C GLU A 214 6.11 18.75 -15.26
N GLN A 215 5.18 17.88 -15.68
CA GLN A 215 3.84 18.33 -16.07
C GLN A 215 3.05 18.84 -14.85
N HIS A 216 3.11 18.13 -13.72
CA HIS A 216 2.41 18.53 -12.50
C HIS A 216 2.77 19.94 -12.03
N LYS A 217 4.04 20.35 -12.15
CA LYS A 217 4.49 21.70 -11.75
C LYS A 217 3.65 22.82 -12.37
N LYS A 218 3.25 22.67 -13.64
CA LYS A 218 2.48 23.69 -14.37
C LYS A 218 1.06 23.90 -13.81
N GLU A 219 0.53 22.89 -13.11
CA GLU A 219 -0.85 22.85 -12.61
C GLU A 219 -0.90 22.80 -11.07
N CYS A 220 0.25 22.96 -10.39
CA CYS A 220 0.33 22.77 -8.95
C CYS A 220 -0.15 24.03 -8.21
N GLU A 221 -1.30 23.94 -7.53
CA GLU A 221 -1.83 25.00 -6.66
C GLU A 221 -0.91 25.34 -5.48
N GLY A 222 0.01 24.44 -5.13
CA GLY A 222 1.01 24.65 -4.09
C GLY A 222 2.38 25.07 -4.62
N ILE A 223 2.51 25.44 -5.90
CA ILE A 223 3.79 25.81 -6.52
C ILE A 223 4.41 27.03 -5.82
N GLU A 224 3.59 27.97 -5.35
CA GLU A 224 4.02 29.17 -4.63
C GLU A 224 4.84 28.83 -3.36
N PHE A 225 4.54 27.70 -2.71
CA PHE A 225 5.30 27.22 -1.55
C PHE A 225 6.66 26.62 -1.96
N LEU A 226 6.79 26.08 -3.18
CA LEU A 226 8.05 25.52 -3.66
C LEU A 226 9.08 26.62 -3.92
N ASP A 227 8.66 27.77 -4.41
CA ASP A 227 9.53 28.92 -4.64
C ASP A 227 10.03 29.52 -3.32
N ASP A 228 9.16 29.65 -2.30
CA ASP A 228 9.55 30.08 -0.95
C ASP A 228 10.53 29.08 -0.29
N LEU A 229 10.33 27.78 -0.48
CA LEU A 229 11.25 26.74 0.02
C LEU A 229 12.59 26.70 -0.75
N TYR A 230 12.58 27.04 -2.04
CA TYR A 230 13.78 27.25 -2.85
C TYR A 230 14.59 28.45 -2.36
N LEU A 231 13.91 29.59 -2.13
CA LEU A 231 14.51 30.82 -1.62
C LEU A 231 15.08 30.65 -0.21
N ARG A 232 14.47 29.81 0.64
CA ARG A 232 14.97 29.48 1.99
C ARG A 232 16.10 28.45 2.01
N GLY A 233 16.53 27.94 0.85
CA GLY A 233 17.61 26.94 0.77
C GLY A 233 17.24 25.55 1.33
N GLU A 234 15.95 25.31 1.61
CA GLU A 234 15.44 24.03 2.14
C GLU A 234 15.16 23.00 1.04
N MET A 235 15.43 23.36 -0.22
CA MET A 235 15.10 22.57 -1.41
C MET A 235 16.15 21.50 -1.76
N LYS A 236 16.90 20.99 -0.78
CA LYS A 236 17.77 19.84 -0.98
C LYS A 236 16.91 18.59 -1.17
N ALA A 237 16.64 18.31 -2.45
CA ALA A 237 15.96 17.14 -3.00
C ALA A 237 14.47 16.99 -2.61
N ALA A 238 13.60 17.44 -3.51
CA ALA A 238 12.16 17.15 -3.53
C ALA A 238 11.79 15.65 -3.74
N ALA A 239 12.66 14.72 -3.33
CA ALA A 239 12.48 13.28 -3.41
C ALA A 239 12.32 12.68 -2.00
N TYR A 240 11.40 13.21 -1.21
CA TYR A 240 11.17 12.68 0.14
C TYR A 240 10.01 11.67 0.14
N ILE A 241 10.31 10.43 -0.25
CA ILE A 241 9.46 9.28 0.13
C ILE A 241 9.62 9.10 1.64
N SER A 242 8.89 9.88 2.42
CA SER A 242 9.04 9.88 3.88
C SER A 242 7.87 9.25 4.60
N ARG A 243 6.67 9.28 4.01
CA ARG A 243 5.49 8.86 4.78
C ARG A 243 5.39 7.34 4.94
N LEU A 244 5.95 6.55 4.02
CA LEU A 244 5.96 5.07 4.10
C LEU A 244 7.33 4.43 4.31
N ASN A 245 8.43 5.19 4.39
CA ASN A 245 9.69 4.67 4.95
C ASN A 245 9.58 4.32 6.46
N THR A 246 8.39 4.50 7.05
CA THR A 246 8.00 4.04 8.38
C THR A 246 7.14 2.76 8.36
N VAL A 247 6.94 2.14 7.19
CA VAL A 247 5.97 1.05 7.02
C VAL A 247 6.60 -0.33 6.82
N CYS A 248 7.88 -0.39 6.49
CA CYS A 248 8.71 -1.49 6.96
C CYS A 248 9.44 -0.99 8.20
N GLY A 249 9.22 -1.64 9.34
CA GLY A 249 9.87 -1.27 10.59
C GLY A 249 11.36 -1.03 10.35
N ARG A 250 11.85 0.15 10.74
CA ARG A 250 13.29 0.36 10.87
C ARG A 250 13.73 -0.65 11.93
N GLY A 251 14.34 -1.73 11.48
CA GLY A 251 15.22 -2.53 12.33
C GLY A 251 16.42 -1.68 12.72
#